data_AF-A0A7S0L4B8-F1
#
_entry.id   AF-A0A7S0L4B8-F1
#
_cell.length_a   1.000
_cell.length_b   1.000
_cell.length_c   1.000
_cell.angle_alpha   90.00
_cell.angle_beta   90.00
_cell.angle_gamma   90.00
#
_symmetry.space_group_name_H-M   'P 1'
#
loop_
_entity.id
_entity.type
_entity.pdbx_description
1 polymer ?
#
loop_
_entity_poly.entity_id
_entity_poly.type
_entity_poly.pdbx_seq_one_letter_code
_entity_poly.pdbx_strand_id
1 'polypeptide(L)'
;PNLGEGQYMHCGNVALCGVLTVETGLGGGYYRHATPGAHGLWPATNNYGSSACVQPTVSADWAPKAVYSCYEGEVREQQLVFELHEWLTHGVCAGVRDADDFFTQVCSLSNAPLSIVNVRSAV
;
A
#
# COMPACT_ATOMS: atom_id res chain seq x y z
N PRO A 1 2.50 16.95 -16.98
CA PRO A 1 1.53 16.67 -15.89
C PRO A 1 2.23 15.88 -14.77
N ASN A 2 2.48 16.53 -13.63
CA ASN A 2 3.03 15.86 -12.45
C ASN A 2 1.95 14.90 -11.90
N LEU A 3 2.22 13.60 -11.98
CA LEU A 3 1.33 12.52 -11.50
C LEU A 3 1.47 12.26 -9.99
N GLY A 4 2.10 13.18 -9.24
CA GLY A 4 2.54 12.95 -7.85
C GLY A 4 1.77 13.69 -6.75
N GLU A 5 0.74 14.45 -7.09
CA GLU A 5 -0.16 15.06 -6.11
C GLU A 5 -1.58 14.58 -6.41
N GLY A 6 -1.96 13.46 -5.81
CA GLY A 6 -3.35 13.04 -5.78
C GLY A 6 -4.19 14.21 -5.25
N GLN A 7 -5.15 14.67 -6.06
CA GLN A 7 -6.09 15.70 -5.64
C GLN A 7 -6.69 15.32 -4.28
N TYR A 8 -6.74 16.29 -3.36
CA TYR A 8 -7.34 16.13 -2.04
C TYR A 8 -8.67 15.35 -2.12
N MET A 9 -8.76 14.20 -1.46
CA MET A 9 -9.93 13.33 -1.56
C MET A 9 -10.97 13.69 -0.49
N HIS A 10 -12.17 14.08 -0.94
CA HIS A 10 -13.32 14.33 -0.06
C HIS A 10 -14.04 13.02 0.27
N CYS A 11 -13.80 12.46 1.45
CA CYS A 11 -14.33 11.16 1.86
C CYS A 11 -15.81 11.17 2.29
N GLY A 12 -16.44 12.34 2.43
CA GLY A 12 -17.84 12.43 2.84
C GLY A 12 -18.08 11.87 4.25
N ASN A 13 -19.05 10.98 4.41
CA ASN A 13 -19.54 10.51 5.71
C ASN A 13 -18.98 9.14 6.15
N VAL A 14 -17.99 8.59 5.45
CA VAL A 14 -17.38 7.31 5.86
C VAL A 14 -16.31 7.54 6.92
N ALA A 15 -16.06 6.52 7.75
CA ALA A 15 -15.04 6.58 8.79
C ALA A 15 -13.62 6.75 8.21
N LEU A 16 -13.34 6.10 7.07
CA LEU A 16 -12.08 6.18 6.37
C LEU A 16 -12.30 5.94 4.87
N CYS A 17 -11.60 6.70 4.03
CA CYS A 17 -11.49 6.43 2.60
C CYS A 17 -10.05 6.57 2.13
N GLY A 18 -9.71 6.04 0.96
CA GLY A 18 -8.35 6.02 0.46
C GLY A 18 -8.20 5.40 -0.91
N VAL A 19 -6.95 5.17 -1.32
CA VAL A 19 -6.59 4.59 -2.61
C VAL A 19 -5.86 3.27 -2.39
N LEU A 20 -6.28 2.25 -3.13
CA LEU A 20 -5.48 1.04 -3.32
C LEU A 20 -4.61 1.23 -4.57
N THR A 21 -3.30 1.20 -4.39
CA THR A 21 -2.32 1.38 -5.45
C THR A 21 -1.67 0.04 -5.78
N VAL A 22 -1.65 -0.30 -7.07
CA VAL A 22 -0.92 -1.44 -7.62
C VAL A 22 0.13 -0.95 -8.60
N GLU A 23 1.21 -1.70 -8.73
CA GLU A 23 2.32 -1.34 -9.60
C GLU A 23 2.63 -2.42 -10.64
N THR A 24 3.12 -1.96 -11.78
CA THR A 24 3.36 -2.80 -12.97
C THR A 24 4.71 -3.53 -12.92
N GLY A 25 5.65 -3.09 -12.09
CA GLY A 25 7.02 -3.61 -12.05
C GLY A 25 7.97 -3.04 -13.10
N LEU A 26 7.48 -2.12 -13.96
CA LEU A 26 8.31 -1.46 -14.98
C LEU A 26 9.14 -0.29 -14.43
N GLY A 27 9.08 -0.03 -13.13
CA GLY A 27 9.82 1.05 -12.48
C GLY A 27 11.31 0.76 -12.31
N GLY A 28 11.98 1.63 -11.55
CA GLY A 28 13.37 1.43 -11.11
C GLY A 28 13.44 1.24 -9.60
N GLY A 29 14.53 0.65 -9.10
CA GLY A 29 14.74 0.42 -7.67
C GLY A 29 13.68 -0.51 -7.08
N TYR A 30 13.04 -0.11 -5.97
CA TYR A 30 11.99 -0.87 -5.27
C TYR A 30 10.80 -1.22 -6.16
N TYR A 31 10.52 -0.42 -7.19
CA TYR A 31 9.39 -0.57 -8.10
C TYR A 31 9.70 -1.46 -9.32
N ARG A 32 10.84 -2.15 -9.32
CA ARG A 32 11.24 -3.09 -10.36
C ARG A 32 11.03 -4.52 -9.88
N HIS A 33 10.14 -5.22 -10.55
CA HIS A 33 9.82 -6.62 -10.25
C HIS A 33 9.22 -7.31 -11.48
N ALA A 34 9.32 -8.64 -11.55
CA ALA A 34 8.97 -9.42 -12.74
C ALA A 34 7.46 -9.47 -13.03
N THR A 35 6.62 -9.30 -12.01
CA THR A 35 5.15 -9.44 -12.08
C THR A 35 4.48 -8.30 -11.33
N PRO A 36 3.35 -7.74 -11.79
CA PRO A 36 2.62 -6.70 -11.06
C PRO A 36 2.38 -7.04 -9.58
N GLY A 37 2.47 -6.04 -8.72
CA GLY A 37 2.44 -6.19 -7.27
C GLY A 37 1.60 -5.12 -6.59
N ALA A 38 1.30 -5.34 -5.31
CA ALA A 38 0.72 -4.28 -4.49
C ALA A 38 1.78 -3.21 -4.26
N HIS A 39 1.39 -1.94 -4.39
CA HIS A 39 2.21 -0.84 -3.93
C HIS A 39 1.79 -0.47 -2.52
N GLY A 40 0.49 -0.19 -2.32
CA GLY A 40 0.01 0.26 -1.02
C GLY A 40 -1.49 0.48 -0.92
N LEU A 41 -1.96 0.63 0.33
CA LEU A 41 -3.29 1.13 0.64
C LEU A 41 -3.13 2.42 1.43
N TRP A 42 -3.59 3.53 0.86
CA TRP A 42 -3.28 4.86 1.33
C TRP A 42 -4.53 5.58 1.81
N PRO A 43 -4.78 5.63 3.13
CA PRO A 43 -5.84 6.44 3.70
C PRO A 43 -5.68 7.91 3.31
N ALA A 44 -6.76 8.51 2.81
CA ALA A 44 -6.79 9.90 2.40
C ALA A 44 -6.96 10.82 3.61
N THR A 45 -5.85 10.97 4.34
CA THR A 45 -5.75 11.77 5.57
C THR A 45 -4.93 13.05 5.33
N ASN A 46 -5.08 14.02 6.24
CA ASN A 46 -4.30 15.26 6.24
C ASN A 46 -4.35 16.00 4.90
N ASN A 47 -3.18 16.24 4.28
CA ASN A 47 -3.06 16.95 3.01
C ASN A 47 -3.63 16.16 1.82
N TYR A 48 -3.94 14.88 1.99
CA TYR A 48 -4.39 13.98 0.92
C TYR A 48 -5.89 13.68 0.98
N GLY A 49 -6.59 14.08 2.04
CA GLY A 49 -8.05 13.98 2.09
C GLY A 49 -8.67 14.30 3.43
N SER A 50 -10.00 14.19 3.47
CA SER A 50 -10.81 14.61 4.62
C SER A 50 -11.02 13.54 5.68
N SER A 51 -10.42 12.36 5.55
CA SER A 51 -10.49 11.36 6.63
C SER A 51 -9.61 11.76 7.81
N ALA A 52 -10.08 11.47 9.01
CA ALA A 52 -9.21 11.49 10.19
C ALA A 52 -8.26 10.28 10.15
N CYS A 53 -7.07 10.42 10.74
CA CYS A 53 -6.21 9.28 10.99
C CYS A 53 -6.86 8.37 12.06
N VAL A 54 -7.11 7.10 11.71
CA VAL A 54 -7.64 6.11 12.66
C VAL A 54 -6.51 5.16 13.06
N GLN A 55 -6.05 5.29 14.31
CA GLN A 55 -4.89 4.55 14.82
C GLN A 55 -5.17 3.06 15.04
N PRO A 56 -4.13 2.21 15.00
CA PRO A 56 -4.27 0.80 15.29
C PRO A 56 -4.68 0.53 16.73
N THR A 57 -5.47 -0.53 16.94
CA THR A 57 -6.06 -0.83 18.25
C THR A 57 -5.13 -1.53 19.24
N VAL A 58 -4.08 -2.22 18.78
CA VAL A 58 -3.20 -3.03 19.66
C VAL A 58 -1.79 -2.44 19.80
N SER A 59 -1.14 -2.05 18.71
CA SER A 59 0.16 -1.37 18.75
C SER A 59 0.49 -0.72 17.39
N ALA A 60 1.15 0.44 17.43
CA ALA A 60 1.80 1.04 16.27
C ALA A 60 3.25 0.54 16.08
N ASP A 61 3.84 -0.03 17.14
CA ASP A 61 5.20 -0.55 17.13
C ASP A 61 5.23 -1.83 16.31
N TRP A 62 5.83 -1.75 15.13
CA TRP A 62 6.00 -2.88 14.24
C TRP A 62 7.45 -3.04 13.81
N ALA A 63 7.86 -4.30 13.69
CA ALA A 63 9.08 -4.71 13.01
C ALA A 63 8.69 -5.73 11.93
N PRO A 64 9.25 -5.63 10.70
CA PRO A 64 9.03 -6.62 9.66
C PRO A 64 9.42 -8.03 10.14
N LYS A 65 8.46 -8.95 10.20
CA LYS A 65 8.70 -10.35 10.58
C LYS A 65 8.80 -11.27 9.37
N ALA A 66 8.10 -10.94 8.29
CA ALA A 66 8.12 -11.63 7.01
C ALA A 66 7.73 -10.65 5.90
N VAL A 67 8.13 -10.97 4.66
CA VAL A 67 7.61 -10.28 3.47
C VAL A 67 6.25 -10.90 3.15
N TYR A 68 5.22 -10.07 2.98
CA TYR A 68 3.88 -10.53 2.61
C TYR A 68 3.84 -10.85 1.12
N SER A 69 3.05 -11.85 0.72
CA SER A 69 3.08 -12.40 -0.64
C SER A 69 2.76 -11.38 -1.74
N CYS A 70 1.95 -10.36 -1.44
CA CYS A 70 1.63 -9.31 -2.41
C CYS A 70 2.73 -8.25 -2.59
N TYR A 71 3.78 -8.30 -1.76
CA TYR A 71 4.99 -7.48 -1.78
C TYR A 71 6.23 -8.31 -2.16
N GLU A 72 6.04 -9.51 -2.70
CA GLU A 72 7.18 -10.32 -3.16
C GLU A 72 7.96 -9.60 -4.26
N GLY A 73 9.28 -9.59 -4.10
CA GLY A 73 10.20 -8.98 -5.05
C GLY A 73 11.56 -9.66 -5.01
N GLU A 74 12.48 -9.19 -5.84
CA GLU A 74 13.77 -9.86 -6.07
C GLU A 74 14.70 -9.82 -4.84
N VAL A 75 14.62 -8.76 -4.04
CA VAL A 75 15.51 -8.54 -2.89
C VAL A 75 14.68 -8.42 -1.61
N ARG A 76 14.79 -9.40 -0.72
CA ARG A 76 14.00 -9.48 0.52
C ARG A 76 14.16 -8.25 1.40
N GLU A 77 15.38 -7.79 1.63
CA GLU A 77 15.66 -6.66 2.53
C GLU A 77 15.02 -5.38 2.01
N GLN A 78 14.96 -5.21 0.69
CA GLN A 78 14.28 -4.08 0.07
C GLN A 78 12.77 -4.13 0.32
N GLN A 79 12.16 -5.31 0.25
CA GLN A 79 10.74 -5.48 0.52
C GLN A 79 10.41 -5.23 1.99
N LEU A 80 11.26 -5.66 2.93
CA LEU A 80 11.06 -5.35 4.36
C LEU A 80 11.14 -3.84 4.64
N VAL A 81 12.03 -3.12 3.96
CA VAL A 81 12.11 -1.65 4.05
C VAL A 81 10.87 -0.99 3.43
N PHE A 82 10.39 -1.53 2.32
CA PHE A 82 9.20 -1.01 1.63
C PHE A 82 7.92 -1.23 2.46
N GLU A 83 7.72 -2.42 3.01
CA GLU A 83 6.63 -2.68 3.95
C GLU A 83 6.73 -1.80 5.20
N LEU A 84 7.94 -1.55 5.73
CA LEU A 84 8.10 -0.59 6.82
C LEU A 84 7.65 0.82 6.44
N HIS A 85 7.94 1.26 5.22
CA HIS A 85 7.45 2.53 4.69
C HIS A 85 5.92 2.54 4.62
N GLU A 86 5.32 1.51 4.03
CA GLU A 86 3.85 1.41 3.88
C GLU A 86 3.15 1.40 5.23
N TRP A 87 3.68 0.68 6.22
CA TRP A 87 3.12 0.67 7.57
C TRP A 87 3.21 2.05 8.24
N LEU A 88 4.43 2.59 8.36
CA LEU A 88 4.66 3.82 9.13
C LEU A 88 4.04 5.06 8.47
N THR A 89 3.88 5.06 7.15
CA THR A 89 3.33 6.20 6.39
C THR A 89 1.82 6.09 6.22
N HIS A 90 1.29 4.88 6.02
CA HIS A 90 -0.11 4.69 5.62
C HIS A 90 -0.88 3.80 6.60
N GLY A 91 -0.32 2.64 6.95
CA GLY A 91 -1.00 1.65 7.79
C GLY A 91 -1.35 2.14 9.19
N VAL A 92 -0.51 2.97 9.81
CA VAL A 92 -0.77 3.56 11.15
C VAL A 92 -2.02 4.45 11.23
N CYS A 93 -2.59 4.84 10.09
CA CYS A 93 -3.83 5.62 10.01
C CYS A 93 -4.98 4.85 9.34
N ALA A 94 -4.83 3.56 9.09
CA ALA A 94 -5.75 2.76 8.29
C ALA A 94 -6.93 2.15 9.08
N GLY A 95 -7.04 2.41 10.38
CA GLY A 95 -8.11 1.86 11.22
C GLY A 95 -8.08 0.34 11.38
N VAL A 96 -6.89 -0.24 11.28
CA VAL A 96 -6.64 -1.68 11.38
C VAL A 96 -6.32 -2.11 12.82
N ARG A 97 -6.24 -3.41 13.09
CA ARG A 97 -5.81 -3.90 14.40
C ARG A 97 -4.33 -3.65 14.68
N ASP A 98 -3.49 -4.02 13.72
CA ASP A 98 -2.03 -4.04 13.74
C ASP A 98 -1.51 -4.11 12.28
N ALA A 99 -0.19 -4.17 12.09
CA ALA A 99 0.40 -4.25 10.77
C ALA A 99 0.08 -5.56 10.03
N ASP A 100 -0.03 -6.69 10.74
CA ASP A 100 -0.39 -7.97 10.12
C ASP A 100 -1.80 -7.89 9.50
N ASP A 101 -2.74 -7.27 10.21
CA ASP A 101 -4.09 -6.99 9.70
C ASP A 101 -4.06 -6.03 8.49
N PHE A 102 -3.26 -4.96 8.54
CA PHE A 102 -3.07 -4.06 7.41
C PHE A 102 -2.61 -4.78 6.14
N PHE A 103 -1.50 -5.52 6.21
CA PHE A 103 -0.95 -6.20 5.03
C PHE A 103 -1.85 -7.35 4.56
N THR A 104 -2.52 -8.05 5.47
CA THR A 104 -3.53 -9.05 5.09
C THR A 104 -4.65 -8.41 4.26
N GLN A 105 -5.14 -7.25 4.67
CA GLN A 105 -6.17 -6.51 3.92
C GLN A 105 -5.64 -5.98 2.59
N VAL A 106 -4.43 -5.41 2.56
CA VAL A 106 -3.77 -4.94 1.31
C VAL A 106 -3.69 -6.07 0.29
N CYS A 107 -3.17 -7.24 0.70
CA CYS A 107 -3.04 -8.38 -0.21
C CYS A 107 -4.41 -8.89 -0.68
N SER A 108 -5.40 -8.96 0.23
CA SER A 108 -6.76 -9.39 -0.14
C SER A 108 -7.42 -8.44 -1.15
N LEU A 109 -7.33 -7.13 -0.93
CA LEU A 109 -7.93 -6.11 -1.80
C LEU A 109 -7.22 -6.02 -3.15
N SER A 110 -5.90 -6.23 -3.18
CA SER A 110 -5.07 -6.15 -4.39
C SER A 110 -5.31 -7.30 -5.37
N ASN A 111 -5.83 -8.44 -4.92
CA ASN A 111 -5.99 -9.63 -5.77
C ASN A 111 -6.82 -9.36 -7.04
N ALA A 112 -7.96 -8.69 -6.92
CA ALA A 112 -8.82 -8.45 -8.07
C ALA A 112 -8.20 -7.46 -9.09
N PRO A 113 -7.69 -6.28 -8.69
CA PRO A 113 -6.94 -5.42 -9.60
C PRO A 113 -5.72 -6.10 -10.23
N LEU A 114 -4.91 -6.83 -9.45
CA LEU A 114 -3.72 -7.49 -9.97
C LEU A 114 -4.05 -8.57 -11.01
N SER A 115 -5.21 -9.24 -10.89
CA SER A 115 -5.65 -10.25 -11.87
C SER A 115 -5.90 -9.69 -13.28
N ILE A 116 -6.12 -8.37 -13.40
CA ILE A 116 -6.40 -7.71 -14.68
C ILE A 116 -5.26 -6.81 -15.16
N VAL A 117 -4.30 -6.48 -14.30
CA VAL A 117 -3.08 -5.75 -14.69
C VAL A 117 -2.19 -6.71 -15.47
N ASN A 118 -2.39 -6.74 -16.79
CA ASN A 118 -1.56 -7.50 -17.70
C ASN A 118 -0.55 -6.55 -18.35
N VAL A 119 0.67 -6.57 -17.86
CA VAL A 119 1.77 -5.87 -18.48
C VAL A 119 2.31 -6.80 -19.55
N ARG A 120 1.90 -6.59 -20.81
CA ARG A 120 2.59 -7.25 -21.92
C ARG A 120 4.06 -6.86 -21.81
N SER A 121 4.94 -7.83 -21.57
CA SER A 121 6.37 -7.62 -21.70
C SER A 121 6.58 -6.91 -23.05
N ALA A 122 7.21 -5.73 -23.01
CA ALA A 122 7.70 -5.13 -24.23
C ALA A 122 8.67 -6.15 -24.82
N VAL A 123 8.25 -6.76 -25.93
CA VAL A 123 9.10 -7.62 -26.76
C VAL A 123 10.11 -6.74 -27.47
#